data_AF-A0A7X0C9U5-F1
#
_entry.id   AF-A0A7X0C9U5-F1
#
_cell.length_a   1.000
_cell.length_b   1.000
_cell.length_c   1.000
_cell.angle_alpha   90.00
_cell.angle_beta   90.00
_cell.angle_gamma   90.00
#
_symmetry.space_group_name_H-M   'P 1'
#
loop_
_entity.id
_entity.type
_entity.pdbx_description
1 polymer ?
#
loop_
_entity_poly.entity_id
_entity_poly.type
_entity_poly.pdbx_seq_one_letter_code
_entity_poly.pdbx_strand_id
1 'polypeptide(L)'
;MSLHMLNEGKDVPADYLQRIARAQELVRVVAAAQQKYGDQVTGALYTELGTRLHNERRGKRLDLLRQTAEEALEAAGLDRKLADAMESEEYEDAIRASHDEGMALVGQEVGTPVIRVGSNAFFGPVITRIPRGEEAGRLWDGVLLVTAFEDFFELKRSRTREVRFD
;
A
#
# COMPACT_ATOMS: atom_id res chain seq x y z
N MET A 1 6.57 -0.30 1.19
CA MET A 1 6.50 -1.13 -0.05
C MET A 1 6.13 -0.26 -1.26
N SER A 2 6.65 -0.57 -2.45
CA SER A 2 6.33 0.11 -3.71
C SER A 2 5.86 -0.86 -4.81
N LEU A 3 4.76 -0.50 -5.51
CA LEU A 3 4.36 -1.21 -6.72
C LEU A 3 5.33 -0.98 -7.89
N HIS A 4 6.00 0.17 -7.93
CA HIS A 4 7.01 0.44 -8.96
C HIS A 4 8.16 -0.57 -8.83
N MET A 5 8.73 -0.69 -7.63
CA MET A 5 9.78 -1.67 -7.33
C MET A 5 9.32 -3.11 -7.53
N LEU A 6 8.09 -3.44 -7.13
CA LEU A 6 7.52 -4.79 -7.32
C LEU A 6 7.46 -5.22 -8.80
N ASN A 7 7.42 -4.26 -9.73
CA ASN A 7 7.30 -4.50 -11.17
C ASN A 7 8.59 -4.18 -11.95
N GLU A 8 9.70 -3.86 -11.28
CA GLU A 8 11.00 -3.71 -11.93
C GLU A 8 11.37 -5.00 -12.68
N GLY A 9 11.71 -4.88 -13.97
CA GLY A 9 12.10 -6.01 -14.81
C GLY A 9 10.98 -6.99 -15.21
N LYS A 10 9.72 -6.73 -14.83
CA LYS A 10 8.57 -7.55 -15.24
C LYS A 10 8.02 -7.09 -16.59
N ASP A 11 7.57 -8.04 -17.40
CA ASP A 11 6.85 -7.76 -18.66
C ASP A 11 5.41 -7.34 -18.35
N VAL A 12 5.19 -6.04 -18.21
CA VAL A 12 3.89 -5.44 -17.92
C VAL A 12 3.61 -4.28 -18.90
N PRO A 13 2.33 -3.95 -19.17
CA PRO A 13 1.98 -2.90 -20.13
C PRO A 13 2.64 -1.54 -19.82
N ALA A 14 3.05 -0.82 -20.85
CA ALA A 14 3.78 0.44 -20.71
C ALA A 14 2.96 1.54 -19.99
N ASP A 15 1.64 1.59 -20.23
CA ASP A 15 0.74 2.52 -19.53
C ASP A 15 0.65 2.21 -18.03
N TYR A 16 0.75 0.93 -17.66
CA TYR A 16 0.79 0.50 -16.28
C TYR A 16 2.12 0.89 -15.61
N LEU A 17 3.27 0.72 -16.28
CA LEU A 17 4.58 1.16 -15.78
C LEU A 17 4.60 2.66 -15.50
N GLN A 18 4.07 3.48 -16.42
CA GLN A 18 4.00 4.93 -16.22
C GLN A 18 3.14 5.29 -15.01
N ARG A 19 2.01 4.61 -14.81
CA ARG A 19 1.13 4.84 -13.66
C ARG A 19 1.79 4.49 -12.33
N ILE A 20 2.46 3.35 -12.23
CA ILE A 20 3.12 2.94 -10.98
C ILE A 20 4.37 3.78 -10.69
N ALA A 21 5.06 4.28 -11.73
CA ALA A 21 6.13 5.27 -11.56
C ALA A 21 5.59 6.57 -10.96
N ARG A 22 4.43 7.06 -11.41
CA ARG A 22 3.76 8.22 -10.76
C ARG A 22 3.29 7.90 -9.34
N ALA A 23 2.83 6.69 -9.07
CA ALA A 23 2.45 6.28 -7.71
C ALA A 23 3.64 6.27 -6.74
N GLN A 24 4.87 6.01 -7.22
CA GLN A 24 6.10 6.07 -6.42
C GLN A 24 6.32 7.45 -5.79
N GLU A 25 5.87 8.52 -6.45
CA GLU A 25 6.00 9.89 -5.94
C GLU A 25 5.30 10.07 -4.60
N LEU A 26 4.12 9.46 -4.41
CA LEU A 26 3.42 9.48 -3.12
C LEU A 26 4.11 8.61 -2.06
N VAL A 27 4.77 7.52 -2.48
CA VAL A 27 5.56 6.68 -1.57
C VAL A 27 6.74 7.47 -1.01
N ARG A 28 7.38 8.32 -1.82
CA ARG A 28 8.43 9.25 -1.36
C ARG A 28 7.92 10.24 -0.32
N VAL A 29 6.70 10.77 -0.49
CA VAL A 29 6.07 11.65 0.51
C VAL A 29 5.85 10.93 1.85
N VAL A 30 5.36 9.68 1.80
CA VAL A 30 5.19 8.87 3.02
C VAL A 30 6.54 8.59 3.69
N ALA A 31 7.57 8.24 2.92
CA ALA A 31 8.92 8.01 3.46
C ALA A 31 9.51 9.28 4.09
N ALA A 32 9.34 10.43 3.45
CA ALA A 32 9.77 11.73 3.99
C ALA A 32 9.04 12.08 5.29
N ALA A 33 7.74 11.80 5.37
CA ALA A 33 6.95 11.98 6.59
C ALA A 33 7.45 11.07 7.72
N GLN A 34 7.71 9.79 7.44
CA GLN A 34 8.26 8.84 8.40
C GLN A 34 9.65 9.28 8.90
N GLN A 35 10.54 9.69 8.01
CA GLN A 35 11.89 10.12 8.40
C GLN A 35 11.87 11.39 9.26
N LYS A 36 10.98 12.34 8.96
CA LYS A 36 10.88 13.61 9.70
C LYS A 36 10.15 13.47 11.04
N TYR A 37 9.06 12.70 11.07
CA TYR A 37 8.14 12.67 12.20
C TYR A 37 8.03 11.33 12.92
N GLY A 38 8.53 10.24 12.35
CA GLY A 38 8.43 8.87 12.88
C GLY A 38 7.26 8.07 12.31
N ASP A 39 7.30 6.74 12.47
CA ASP A 39 6.36 5.79 11.84
C ASP A 39 4.89 6.00 12.20
N GLN A 40 4.61 6.60 13.36
CA GLN A 40 3.25 6.82 13.83
C GLN A 40 2.42 7.73 12.91
N VAL A 41 3.05 8.54 12.05
CA VAL A 41 2.32 9.41 11.11
C VAL A 41 1.79 8.65 9.89
N THR A 42 2.35 7.48 9.59
CA THR A 42 2.00 6.69 8.40
C THR A 42 0.52 6.35 8.38
N GLY A 43 -0.08 5.98 9.51
CA GLY A 43 -1.49 5.59 9.58
C GLY A 43 -2.45 6.71 9.16
N ALA A 44 -2.25 7.92 9.68
CA ALA A 44 -3.06 9.08 9.36
C ALA A 44 -2.85 9.51 7.90
N LEU A 45 -1.59 9.65 7.47
CA LEU A 45 -1.27 10.05 6.09
C LEU A 45 -1.75 9.03 5.06
N TYR A 46 -1.61 7.73 5.33
CA TYR A 46 -2.10 6.66 4.46
C TYR A 46 -3.62 6.71 4.31
N THR A 47 -4.34 7.02 5.39
CA THR A 47 -5.80 7.17 5.37
C THR A 47 -6.23 8.35 4.51
N GLU A 48 -5.59 9.51 4.68
CA GLU A 48 -5.91 10.73 3.92
C GLU A 48 -5.58 10.59 2.42
N LEU A 49 -4.44 9.97 2.09
CA LEU A 49 -4.07 9.65 0.71
C LEU A 49 -5.05 8.63 0.11
N GLY A 50 -5.30 7.53 0.81
CA GLY A 50 -6.17 6.45 0.35
C GLY A 50 -7.60 6.93 0.07
N THR A 51 -8.16 7.74 0.96
CA THR A 51 -9.50 8.33 0.80
C THR A 51 -9.60 9.15 -0.48
N ARG A 52 -8.65 10.06 -0.73
CA ARG A 52 -8.66 10.88 -1.96
C ARG A 52 -8.44 10.05 -3.22
N LEU A 53 -7.49 9.13 -3.18
CA LEU A 53 -7.14 8.33 -4.36
C LEU A 53 -8.23 7.34 -4.76
N HIS A 54 -8.84 6.68 -3.77
CA HIS A 54 -9.76 5.58 -3.99
C HIS A 54 -11.23 6.01 -3.89
N ASN A 55 -11.62 6.58 -2.75
CA ASN A 55 -13.01 6.93 -2.45
C ASN A 55 -13.47 8.14 -3.28
N GLU A 56 -12.65 9.19 -3.33
CA GLU A 56 -12.91 10.38 -4.16
C GLU A 56 -12.48 10.21 -5.64
N ARG A 57 -11.99 9.01 -6.00
CA ARG A 57 -11.61 8.64 -7.37
C ARG A 57 -10.52 9.53 -8.00
N ARG A 58 -9.66 10.15 -7.19
CA ARG A 58 -8.54 10.96 -7.70
C ARG A 58 -7.34 10.13 -8.18
N GLY A 59 -7.32 8.81 -7.96
CA GLY A 59 -6.18 7.96 -8.32
C GLY A 59 -5.85 7.86 -9.81
N LYS A 60 -6.75 8.31 -10.71
CA LYS A 60 -6.49 8.43 -12.15
C LYS A 60 -6.18 9.87 -12.60
N ARG A 61 -6.25 10.83 -11.69
CA ARG A 61 -6.04 12.28 -11.92
C ARG A 61 -4.60 12.64 -11.62
N LEU A 62 -3.68 12.16 -12.45
CA LEU A 62 -2.23 12.35 -12.26
C LEU A 62 -1.82 13.83 -12.30
N ASP A 63 -2.63 14.67 -12.95
CA ASP A 63 -2.54 16.13 -12.97
C ASP A 63 -2.74 16.76 -11.58
N LEU A 64 -3.49 16.10 -10.69
CA LEU A 64 -3.82 16.58 -9.35
C LEU A 64 -3.01 15.86 -8.25
N LEU A 65 -1.97 15.11 -8.60
CA LEU A 65 -1.28 14.24 -7.66
C LEU A 65 -0.56 15.04 -6.56
N ARG A 66 0.12 16.13 -6.93
CA ARG A 66 0.78 17.03 -5.96
C ARG A 66 -0.21 17.70 -5.02
N GLN A 67 -1.30 18.24 -5.57
CA GLN A 67 -2.38 18.80 -4.77
C GLN A 67 -2.96 17.76 -3.79
N THR A 68 -3.15 16.52 -4.26
CA THR A 68 -3.64 15.41 -3.41
C THR A 68 -2.68 15.11 -2.27
N ALA A 69 -1.37 15.12 -2.51
CA ALA A 69 -0.36 14.94 -1.47
C ALA A 69 -0.39 16.08 -0.44
N GLU A 70 -0.42 17.33 -0.90
CA GLU A 70 -0.47 18.51 -0.02
C GLU A 70 -1.73 18.53 0.85
N GLU A 71 -2.91 18.27 0.27
CA GLU A 71 -4.18 18.21 1.01
C GLU A 71 -4.18 17.07 2.04
N ALA A 72 -3.59 15.91 1.70
CA ALA A 72 -3.51 14.78 2.61
C ALA A 72 -2.52 15.03 3.76
N LEU A 73 -1.37 15.66 3.48
CA LEU A 73 -0.41 16.09 4.50
C LEU A 73 -1.06 17.07 5.48
N GLU A 74 -1.72 18.11 4.97
CA GLU A 74 -2.40 19.11 5.80
C GLU A 74 -3.49 18.48 6.67
N ALA A 75 -4.34 17.62 6.10
CA ALA A 75 -5.40 16.93 6.85
C ALA A 75 -4.83 15.96 7.91
N ALA A 76 -3.67 15.36 7.67
CA ALA A 76 -2.95 14.55 8.64
C ALA A 76 -2.18 15.37 9.70
N GLY A 77 -2.25 16.71 9.65
CA GLY A 77 -1.53 17.60 10.57
C GLY A 77 -0.02 17.69 10.30
N LEU A 78 0.41 17.38 9.07
CA LEU A 78 1.80 17.36 8.63
C LEU A 78 2.11 18.58 7.75
N ASP A 79 3.41 18.88 7.62
CA ASP A 79 3.90 19.96 6.77
C ASP A 79 3.66 19.67 5.29
N ARG A 80 2.86 20.51 4.62
CA ARG A 80 2.57 20.42 3.18
C ARG A 80 3.82 20.38 2.32
N LYS A 81 4.92 21.00 2.75
CA LYS A 81 6.18 21.00 2.00
C LYS A 81 6.80 19.62 1.85
N LEU A 82 6.38 18.63 2.63
CA LEU A 82 6.78 17.23 2.37
C LEU A 82 6.34 16.73 0.98
N ALA A 83 5.38 17.39 0.32
CA ALA A 83 5.03 17.11 -1.07
C ALA A 83 6.21 17.35 -2.04
N ASP A 84 7.21 18.15 -1.68
CA ASP A 84 8.41 18.34 -2.49
C ASP A 84 9.23 17.03 -2.63
N ALA A 85 9.06 16.07 -1.71
CA ALA A 85 9.67 14.75 -1.79
C ALA A 85 9.21 13.93 -3.01
N MET A 86 8.07 14.28 -3.65
CA MET A 86 7.61 13.63 -4.88
C MET A 86 8.68 13.62 -5.97
N GLU A 87 9.47 14.69 -6.04
CA GLU A 87 10.50 14.92 -7.05
C GLU A 87 11.91 14.57 -6.55
N SER A 88 12.03 14.04 -5.33
CA SER A 88 13.32 13.72 -4.70
C SER A 88 13.66 12.23 -4.80
N GLU A 89 14.92 11.93 -5.07
CA GLU A 89 15.48 10.56 -5.01
C GLU A 89 16.06 10.23 -3.62
N GLU A 90 16.09 11.19 -2.68
CA GLU A 90 16.70 11.04 -1.34
C GLU A 90 16.16 9.84 -0.55
N TYR A 91 14.89 9.47 -0.78
CA TYR A 91 14.19 8.44 -0.01
C TYR A 91 14.21 7.06 -0.66
N GLU A 92 14.84 6.88 -1.82
CA GLU A 92 14.74 5.64 -2.60
C GLU A 92 15.30 4.42 -1.87
N ASP A 93 16.46 4.54 -1.23
CA ASP A 93 17.08 3.45 -0.48
C ASP A 93 16.22 3.01 0.70
N ALA A 94 15.62 3.96 1.42
CA ALA A 94 14.71 3.67 2.53
C ALA A 94 13.44 2.95 2.05
N ILE A 95 12.88 3.39 0.90
CA ILE A 95 11.70 2.76 0.30
C ILE A 95 12.04 1.34 -0.17
N ARG A 96 13.22 1.14 -0.77
CA ARG A 96 13.69 -0.17 -1.24
C ARG A 96 13.90 -1.12 -0.08
N ALA A 97 14.59 -0.69 0.98
CA ALA A 97 14.76 -1.48 2.20
C ALA A 97 13.41 -1.91 2.82
N SER A 98 12.45 -0.97 2.95
CA SER A 98 11.10 -1.28 3.44
C SER A 98 10.31 -2.22 2.50
N HIS A 99 10.49 -2.10 1.19
CA HIS A 99 9.88 -2.99 0.21
C HIS A 99 10.45 -4.41 0.32
N ASP A 100 11.78 -4.53 0.32
CA ASP A 100 12.49 -5.80 0.37
C ASP A 100 12.22 -6.55 1.68
N GLU A 101 12.15 -5.85 2.82
CA GLU A 101 11.76 -6.45 4.09
C GLU A 101 10.39 -7.12 4.02
N GLY A 102 9.39 -6.41 3.45
CA GLY A 102 8.04 -6.96 3.31
C GLY A 102 7.97 -8.15 2.33
N MET A 103 8.68 -8.05 1.20
CA MET A 103 8.67 -9.08 0.16
C MET A 103 9.48 -10.33 0.54
N ALA A 104 10.55 -10.18 1.32
CA ALA A 104 11.35 -11.31 1.81
C ALA A 104 10.54 -12.30 2.65
N LEU A 105 9.43 -11.85 3.26
CA LEU A 105 8.57 -12.68 4.10
C LEU A 105 7.59 -13.58 3.32
N VAL A 106 7.30 -13.26 2.05
CA VAL A 106 6.28 -13.95 1.24
C VAL A 106 6.79 -14.45 -0.11
N GLY A 107 8.07 -14.20 -0.41
CA GLY A 107 8.68 -14.48 -1.70
C GLY A 107 8.38 -13.41 -2.75
N GLN A 108 9.13 -13.42 -3.85
CA GLN A 108 9.07 -12.37 -4.88
C GLN A 108 7.97 -12.57 -5.95
N GLU A 109 7.29 -13.72 -5.95
CA GLU A 109 6.26 -14.06 -6.94
C GLU A 109 4.84 -13.61 -6.57
N VAL A 110 4.67 -12.97 -5.41
CA VAL A 110 3.34 -12.52 -4.96
C VAL A 110 3.09 -11.03 -5.24
N GLY A 111 1.81 -10.67 -5.36
CA GLY A 111 1.35 -9.30 -5.55
C GLY A 111 1.02 -8.60 -4.23
N THR A 112 0.19 -7.57 -4.30
CA THR A 112 -0.45 -6.95 -3.12
C THR A 112 -1.91 -7.43 -3.00
N PRO A 113 -2.47 -7.53 -1.78
CA PRO A 113 -1.89 -7.17 -0.48
C PRO A 113 -1.01 -8.26 0.15
N VAL A 114 -0.09 -7.84 1.02
CA VAL A 114 0.74 -8.71 1.88
C VAL A 114 0.52 -8.29 3.32
N ILE A 115 0.38 -9.26 4.22
CA ILE A 115 0.26 -9.02 5.66
C ILE A 115 1.08 -10.03 6.44
N ARG A 116 1.74 -9.57 7.51
CA ARG A 116 2.37 -10.43 8.51
C ARG A 116 1.40 -10.65 9.67
N VAL A 117 1.19 -11.91 10.02
CA VAL A 117 0.31 -12.37 11.10
C VAL A 117 1.11 -13.29 12.01
N GLY A 118 1.45 -12.83 13.21
CA GLY A 118 2.35 -13.55 14.10
C GLY A 118 3.74 -13.74 13.49
N SER A 119 4.22 -14.99 13.45
CA SER A 119 5.51 -15.35 12.84
C SER A 119 5.45 -15.46 11.32
N ASN A 120 4.26 -15.59 10.74
CA ASN A 120 4.07 -15.92 9.33
C ASN A 120 3.62 -14.69 8.53
N ALA A 121 3.88 -14.69 7.22
CA ALA A 121 3.38 -13.66 6.31
C ALA A 121 2.70 -14.30 5.11
N PHE A 122 1.67 -13.63 4.60
CA PHE A 122 0.83 -14.17 3.54
C PHE A 122 0.48 -13.11 2.51
N PHE A 123 0.33 -13.56 1.26
CA PHE A 123 -0.42 -12.84 0.25
C PHE A 123 -1.91 -12.94 0.56
N GLY A 124 -2.58 -11.79 0.72
CA GLY A 124 -3.97 -11.69 1.14
C GLY A 124 -4.14 -11.15 2.58
N PRO A 125 -5.34 -11.27 3.17
CA PRO A 125 -6.57 -11.78 2.55
C PRO A 125 -7.01 -10.90 1.38
N VAL A 126 -7.24 -11.52 0.22
CA VAL A 126 -7.69 -10.79 -0.98
C VAL A 126 -9.20 -10.56 -0.90
N ILE A 127 -9.60 -9.33 -0.61
CA ILE A 127 -11.01 -8.93 -0.47
C ILE A 127 -11.41 -7.88 -1.51
N THR A 128 -12.70 -7.88 -1.88
CA THR A 128 -13.26 -6.93 -2.87
C THR A 128 -14.22 -5.91 -2.26
N ARG A 129 -14.43 -5.97 -0.95
CA ARG A 129 -15.18 -4.98 -0.18
C ARG A 129 -14.62 -4.91 1.24
N ILE A 130 -14.81 -3.79 1.90
CA ILE A 130 -14.43 -3.58 3.29
C ILE A 130 -15.46 -4.29 4.19
N PRO A 131 -15.09 -5.35 4.95
CA PRO A 131 -15.95 -5.91 5.98
C PRO A 131 -16.07 -4.91 7.15
N ARG A 132 -17.21 -4.87 7.83
CA ARG A 132 -17.46 -3.94 8.94
C ARG A 132 -18.09 -4.63 10.14
N GLY A 133 -17.90 -4.04 11.32
CA GLY A 133 -18.42 -4.57 12.58
C GLY A 133 -17.96 -6.00 12.81
N GLU A 134 -18.85 -6.82 13.35
CA GLU A 134 -18.59 -8.22 13.68
C GLU A 134 -18.12 -9.06 12.48
N GLU A 135 -18.53 -8.71 11.27
CA GLU A 135 -18.07 -9.43 10.08
C GLU A 135 -16.56 -9.28 9.85
N ALA A 136 -15.99 -8.11 10.15
CA ALA A 136 -14.55 -7.90 10.06
C ALA A 136 -13.81 -8.75 11.09
N GLY A 137 -14.34 -8.82 12.32
CA GLY A 137 -13.81 -9.66 13.39
C GLY A 137 -13.81 -11.13 13.00
N ARG A 138 -14.94 -11.67 12.54
CA ARG A 138 -15.03 -13.08 12.10
C ARG A 138 -14.10 -13.42 10.95
N LEU A 139 -13.92 -12.51 9.98
CA LEU A 139 -12.94 -12.71 8.91
C LEU A 139 -11.52 -12.77 9.49
N TRP A 140 -11.19 -11.85 10.39
CA TRP A 140 -9.88 -11.78 11.02
C TRP A 140 -9.58 -13.03 11.86
N ASP A 141 -10.52 -13.49 12.67
CA ASP A 141 -10.39 -14.72 13.46
C ASP A 141 -10.12 -15.93 12.55
N GLY A 142 -10.82 -16.02 11.42
CA GLY A 142 -10.58 -17.07 10.43
C GLY A 142 -9.18 -17.01 9.81
N VAL A 143 -8.68 -15.80 9.52
CA VAL A 143 -7.29 -15.60 9.06
C VAL A 143 -6.30 -16.05 10.14
N LEU A 144 -6.46 -15.62 11.39
CA LEU A 144 -5.59 -16.03 12.50
C LEU A 144 -5.56 -17.55 12.67
N LEU A 145 -6.72 -18.21 12.58
CA LEU A 145 -6.82 -19.67 12.75
C LEU A 145 -6.03 -20.45 11.70
N VAL A 146 -6.19 -20.11 10.41
CA VAL A 146 -5.48 -20.85 9.34
C VAL A 146 -4.00 -20.49 9.28
N THR A 147 -3.65 -19.23 9.56
CA THR A 147 -2.25 -18.74 9.49
C THR A 147 -1.40 -19.20 10.66
N ALA A 148 -2.01 -19.64 11.77
CA ALA A 148 -1.32 -20.22 12.91
C ALA A 148 -0.85 -21.67 12.68
N PHE A 149 -1.36 -22.37 11.65
CA PHE A 149 -0.90 -23.71 11.31
C PHE A 149 0.32 -23.62 10.39
N GLU A 150 1.50 -24.02 10.88
CA GLU A 150 2.78 -23.82 10.17
C GLU A 150 2.83 -24.50 8.79
N ASP A 151 2.11 -25.61 8.60
CA ASP A 151 2.05 -26.35 7.34
C ASP A 151 0.92 -25.87 6.39
N PHE A 152 0.28 -24.72 6.68
CA PHE A 152 -0.72 -24.11 5.80
C PHE A 152 -0.08 -23.07 4.88
N PHE A 153 -0.13 -23.31 3.56
CA PHE A 153 0.54 -22.45 2.57
C PHE A 153 -0.40 -21.73 1.60
N GLU A 154 -1.56 -22.31 1.23
CA GLU A 154 -2.47 -21.65 0.29
C GLU A 154 -3.93 -22.06 0.47
N LEU A 155 -4.82 -21.07 0.38
CA LEU A 155 -6.25 -21.26 0.12
C LEU A 155 -6.71 -20.20 -0.88
N LYS A 156 -7.25 -20.66 -2.02
CA LYS A 156 -7.62 -19.77 -3.11
C LYS A 156 -8.94 -20.18 -3.75
N ARG A 157 -9.69 -19.17 -4.18
CA ARG A 157 -10.82 -19.31 -5.12
C ARG A 157 -10.72 -18.25 -6.19
N SER A 158 -11.34 -18.50 -7.34
CA SER A 158 -11.39 -17.53 -8.44
C SER A 158 -12.04 -16.23 -8.00
N ARG A 159 -11.36 -15.10 -8.26
CA ARG A 159 -11.92 -13.77 -8.03
C ARG A 159 -12.92 -13.44 -9.14
N THR A 160 -14.18 -13.24 -8.77
CA THR A 160 -15.29 -13.00 -9.72
C THR A 160 -15.90 -11.60 -9.57
N ARG A 161 -15.29 -10.72 -8.78
CA ARG A 161 -15.80 -9.38 -8.46
C ARG A 161 -14.68 -8.35 -8.49
N GLU A 162 -15.02 -7.13 -8.88
CA GLU A 162 -14.13 -5.98 -8.79
C GLU A 162 -14.08 -5.42 -7.36
N VAL A 163 -13.01 -4.67 -7.07
CA VAL A 163 -12.85 -3.95 -5.79
C VAL A 163 -13.90 -2.85 -5.70
N ARG A 164 -14.52 -2.73 -4.51
CA ARG A 164 -15.50 -1.70 -4.19
C ARG A 164 -14.99 -0.87 -3.02
N PHE A 165 -14.84 0.42 -3.27
CA PHE A 165 -14.57 1.45 -2.27
C PHE A 165 -15.89 2.02 -1.75
N ASP A 166 -15.85 2.64 -0.57
CA ASP A 166 -16.97 3.35 0.06
C ASP A 166 -17.03 4.83 -0.34
#